data_AF-A0AAU7P8T9-F1
#
_entry.id   AF-A0AAU7P8T9-F1
#
_cell.length_a   1.000
_cell.length_b   1.000
_cell.length_c   1.000
_cell.angle_alpha   90.00
_cell.angle_beta   90.00
_cell.angle_gamma   90.00
#
_symmetry.space_group_name_H-M   'P 1'
#
loop_
_entity.id
_entity.type
_entity.pdbx_description
1 polymer ?
#
loop_
_entity_poly.entity_id
_entity_poly.type
_entity_poly.pdbx_seq_one_letter_code
_entity_poly.pdbx_strand_id
1 'polypeptide(L)'
;MGVDLKNKAGTEFYFSTVGWSFYLNLASVYGWKPEGTSPPLDWINTDPWGAHYDWNAGQSVAESDARELTAALGRYLSDPNRTERALDIAKKFEEIGVFVAIPDSEDGFIEKFIAFARGGAFEIW
;
A
#
# COMPACT_ATOMS: atom_id res chain seq x y z
N MET A 1 6.78 12.55 7.32
CA MET A 1 7.03 11.13 7.63
C MET A 1 6.44 10.30 6.50
N GLY A 2 6.98 9.11 6.30
CA GLY A 2 6.57 8.22 5.21
C GLY A 2 6.79 6.77 5.60
N VAL A 3 6.50 5.89 4.66
CA VAL A 3 6.55 4.44 4.80
C VAL A 3 7.61 3.95 3.84
N ASP A 4 8.67 3.37 4.37
CA ASP A 4 9.75 2.78 3.59
C ASP A 4 9.46 1.29 3.40
N LEU A 5 9.47 0.82 2.16
CA LEU A 5 9.21 -0.57 1.83
C LEU A 5 10.49 -1.23 1.36
N LYS A 6 10.74 -2.46 1.79
CA LYS A 6 11.92 -3.22 1.37
C LYS A 6 11.53 -4.62 0.93
N ASN A 7 11.84 -4.98 -0.32
CA ASN A 7 11.60 -6.34 -0.81
C ASN A 7 12.79 -7.27 -0.52
N LYS A 8 12.61 -8.58 -0.74
CA LYS A 8 13.67 -9.60 -0.55
C LYS A 8 14.95 -9.37 -1.36
N ALA A 9 14.86 -8.63 -2.48
CA ALA A 9 16.02 -8.27 -3.29
C ALA A 9 16.80 -7.07 -2.72
N GLY A 10 16.36 -6.50 -1.60
CA GLY A 10 16.94 -5.30 -0.99
C GLY A 10 16.62 -4.02 -1.76
N THR A 11 15.67 -4.06 -2.70
CA THR A 11 15.16 -2.84 -3.32
C THR A 11 14.31 -2.10 -2.30
N GLU A 12 14.39 -0.78 -2.31
CA GLU A 12 13.59 0.10 -1.47
C GLU A 12 12.55 0.85 -2.29
N PHE A 13 11.40 1.12 -1.69
CA PHE A 13 10.33 1.91 -2.29
C PHE A 13 9.66 2.77 -1.24
N TYR A 14 9.49 4.05 -1.52
CA TYR A 14 8.99 5.01 -0.53
C TYR A 14 7.60 5.50 -0.88
N PHE A 15 6.74 5.60 0.14
CA PHE A 15 5.48 6.33 0.10
C PHE A 15 5.45 7.41 1.19
N SER A 16 4.71 8.49 0.97
CA SER A 16 4.25 9.29 2.12
C SER A 16 3.22 8.48 2.93
N THR A 17 3.08 8.74 4.23
CA THR A 17 2.10 8.02 5.07
C THR A 17 0.67 8.13 4.53
N VAL A 18 0.33 9.33 4.05
CA VAL A 18 -0.97 9.61 3.43
C VAL A 18 -1.11 8.88 2.10
N GLY A 19 -0.08 8.91 1.26
CA GLY A 19 -0.07 8.21 -0.02
C GLY A 19 -0.23 6.71 0.15
N TRP A 20 0.52 6.10 1.08
CA TRP A 20 0.39 4.67 1.38
C TRP A 20 -1.05 4.32 1.79
N SER A 21 -1.60 5.05 2.76
CA SER A 21 -2.99 4.85 3.21
C SER A 21 -4.00 5.03 2.07
N PHE A 22 -3.80 6.03 1.22
CA PHE A 22 -4.65 6.28 0.05
C PHE A 22 -4.64 5.08 -0.90
N TYR A 23 -3.47 4.55 -1.26
CA TYR A 23 -3.37 3.42 -2.18
C TYR A 23 -3.87 2.10 -1.60
N LEU A 24 -3.73 1.87 -0.30
CA LEU A 24 -4.35 0.72 0.37
C LEU A 24 -5.89 0.78 0.27
N ASN A 25 -6.47 1.97 0.49
CA ASN A 25 -7.91 2.19 0.34
C ASN A 25 -8.34 2.03 -1.12
N LEU A 26 -7.56 2.57 -2.06
CA LEU A 26 -7.82 2.44 -3.48
C LEU A 26 -7.80 0.97 -3.91
N ALA A 27 -6.75 0.23 -3.57
CA ALA A 27 -6.66 -1.20 -3.85
C ALA A 27 -7.85 -1.99 -3.26
N SER A 28 -8.31 -1.62 -2.06
CA SER A 28 -9.48 -2.23 -1.44
C SER A 28 -10.75 -2.05 -2.28
N VAL A 29 -10.96 -0.86 -2.88
CA VAL A 29 -12.06 -0.63 -3.83
C VAL A 29 -11.95 -1.51 -5.08
N TYR A 30 -10.73 -1.79 -5.53
CA TYR A 30 -10.46 -2.66 -6.68
C TYR A 30 -10.33 -4.15 -6.31
N GLY A 31 -10.82 -4.52 -5.13
CA GLY A 31 -11.03 -5.91 -4.71
C GLY A 31 -9.87 -6.55 -3.97
N TRP A 32 -8.82 -5.80 -3.63
CA TRP A 32 -7.83 -6.30 -2.65
C TRP A 32 -8.51 -6.46 -1.28
N LYS A 33 -8.22 -7.56 -0.61
CA LYS A 33 -8.67 -7.85 0.74
C LYS A 33 -7.42 -8.05 1.59
N PRO A 34 -7.11 -7.13 2.52
CA PRO A 34 -5.91 -7.24 3.33
C PRO A 34 -5.89 -8.56 4.09
N GLU A 35 -4.84 -9.36 3.91
CA GLU A 35 -4.61 -10.57 4.71
C GLU A 35 -4.04 -10.23 6.10
N GLY A 36 -3.53 -9.01 6.27
CA GLY A 36 -2.82 -8.57 7.45
C GLY A 36 -1.30 -8.74 7.32
N THR A 37 -0.55 -7.91 8.03
CA THR A 37 0.91 -8.06 8.13
C THR A 37 1.30 -9.12 9.16
N SER A 38 2.48 -9.70 9.00
CA SER A 38 3.14 -10.50 10.03
C SER A 38 4.09 -9.63 10.85
N PRO A 39 4.24 -9.89 12.17
CA PRO A 39 5.14 -9.11 13.02
C PRO A 39 6.59 -9.17 12.54
N PRO A 40 7.43 -8.19 12.92
CA PRO A 40 8.86 -8.29 12.72
C PRO A 40 9.45 -9.49 13.49
N LEU A 41 10.62 -9.96 13.04
CA LEU A 41 11.23 -11.20 13.54
C LEU A 41 11.60 -11.13 15.04
N ASP A 42 11.85 -9.93 15.55
CA ASP A 42 12.21 -9.63 16.94
C ASP A 42 11.00 -9.17 17.78
N TRP A 43 9.77 -9.40 17.32
CA TRP A 43 8.57 -9.13 18.09
C TRP A 43 8.48 -10.05 19.32
N ILE A 44 8.72 -9.47 20.51
CA ILE A 44 8.74 -10.18 21.79
C ILE A 44 7.44 -9.95 22.59
N ASN A 45 6.54 -9.07 22.15
CA ASN A 45 5.31 -8.79 22.88
C ASN A 45 4.36 -9.99 22.83
N THR A 46 3.75 -10.30 23.98
CA THR A 46 2.75 -11.36 24.15
C THR A 46 1.38 -10.98 23.59
N ASP A 47 1.15 -9.70 23.33
CA ASP A 47 -0.10 -9.24 22.72
C ASP A 47 -0.23 -9.74 21.27
N PRO A 48 -1.46 -10.09 20.82
CA PRO A 48 -1.71 -10.44 19.43
C PRO A 48 -1.27 -9.34 18.48
N TRP A 49 -0.57 -9.72 17.41
CA TRP A 49 -0.16 -8.78 16.38
C TRP A 49 -1.38 -8.21 15.66
N GLY A 50 -1.52 -6.87 15.65
CA GLY A 50 -2.68 -6.17 15.09
C GLY A 50 -2.78 -6.20 13.55
N ALA A 51 -1.76 -6.74 12.88
CA ALA A 51 -1.74 -6.97 11.42
C ALA A 51 -1.89 -5.69 10.58
N HIS A 52 -1.44 -4.55 11.11
CA HIS A 52 -1.56 -3.24 10.48
C HIS A 52 -0.49 -2.97 9.42
N TYR A 53 -0.81 -2.09 8.47
CA TYR A 53 0.07 -1.69 7.36
C TYR A 53 0.61 -0.26 7.51
N ASP A 54 0.18 0.49 8.52
CA ASP A 54 0.29 1.94 8.59
C ASP A 54 1.46 2.46 9.44
N TRP A 55 2.28 1.58 10.02
CA TRP A 55 3.44 1.97 10.83
C TRP A 55 4.68 1.13 10.51
N ASN A 56 5.72 1.76 10.00
CA ASN A 56 7.16 1.46 10.06
C ASN A 56 7.67 0.68 11.31
N ALA A 57 7.53 -0.65 11.32
CA ALA A 57 7.96 -1.49 12.45
C ALA A 57 8.77 -2.74 12.02
N GLY A 58 9.12 -2.86 10.74
CA GLY A 58 9.75 -4.05 10.16
C GLY A 58 8.77 -5.19 9.89
N GLN A 59 7.46 -4.92 9.91
CA GLN A 59 6.45 -5.93 9.68
C GLN A 59 6.42 -6.38 8.21
N SER A 60 6.07 -7.64 7.99
CA SER A 60 6.11 -8.27 6.67
C SER A 60 4.73 -8.37 6.03
N VAL A 61 4.63 -7.98 4.76
CA VAL A 61 3.51 -8.27 3.86
C VAL A 61 3.81 -9.58 3.12
N ALA A 62 2.91 -10.56 3.24
CA ALA A 62 3.08 -11.87 2.60
C ALA A 62 3.05 -11.77 1.06
N GLU A 63 3.63 -12.76 0.38
CA GLU A 63 3.65 -12.79 -1.10
C GLU A 63 2.25 -12.87 -1.71
N SER A 64 1.33 -13.63 -1.09
CA SER A 64 -0.08 -13.70 -1.48
C SER A 64 -0.74 -12.32 -1.44
N ASP A 65 -0.59 -11.64 -0.31
CA ASP A 65 -1.18 -10.32 -0.08
C ASP A 65 -0.57 -9.24 -0.98
N ALA A 66 0.76 -9.23 -1.13
CA ALA A 66 1.47 -8.35 -2.06
C ALA A 66 1.01 -8.56 -3.52
N ARG A 67 0.77 -9.81 -3.91
CA ARG A 67 0.27 -10.15 -5.25
C ARG A 67 -1.15 -9.65 -5.46
N GLU A 68 -2.05 -9.83 -4.50
CA GLU A 68 -3.43 -9.35 -4.61
C GLU A 68 -3.51 -7.81 -4.56
N LEU A 69 -2.68 -7.17 -3.73
CA LEU A 69 -2.53 -5.71 -3.68
C LEU A 69 -2.10 -5.17 -5.05
N THR A 70 -1.05 -5.73 -5.64
CA THR A 70 -0.58 -5.30 -6.97
C THR A 70 -1.57 -5.62 -8.08
N ALA A 71 -2.30 -6.74 -8.00
CA ALA A 71 -3.35 -7.07 -8.94
C ALA A 71 -4.50 -6.05 -8.89
N ALA A 72 -4.93 -5.64 -7.70
CA ALA A 72 -5.97 -4.61 -7.54
C ALA A 72 -5.51 -3.25 -8.06
N LEU A 73 -4.27 -2.84 -7.79
CA LEU A 73 -3.70 -1.61 -8.35
C LEU A 73 -3.53 -1.69 -9.87
N GLY A 74 -3.26 -2.87 -10.43
CA GLY A 74 -3.28 -3.10 -11.88
C GLY A 74 -4.67 -2.93 -12.50
N ARG A 75 -5.73 -3.35 -11.79
CA ARG A 75 -7.12 -3.09 -12.20
C ARG A 75 -7.43 -1.59 -12.17
N TYR A 76 -6.96 -0.87 -11.15
CA TYR A 76 -7.06 0.59 -11.08
C TYR A 76 -6.41 1.26 -12.30
N LEU A 77 -5.19 0.88 -12.66
CA LEU A 77 -4.49 1.43 -13.84
C LEU A 77 -5.25 1.15 -15.15
N SER A 78 -6.01 0.06 -15.21
CA SER A 78 -6.78 -0.33 -16.40
C SER A 78 -8.19 0.28 -16.45
N ASP A 79 -8.66 0.95 -15.38
CA ASP A 79 -10.01 1.52 -15.33
C ASP A 79 -10.05 2.88 -16.06
N PRO A 80 -10.90 3.06 -17.09
CA PRO A 80 -11.06 4.34 -17.77
C PRO A 80 -11.60 5.46 -16.87
N ASN A 81 -12.29 5.12 -15.78
CA ASN A 81 -12.83 6.06 -14.79
C ASN A 81 -11.96 6.16 -13.53
N ARG A 82 -10.69 5.73 -13.60
CA ARG A 82 -9.80 5.66 -12.44
C ARG A 82 -9.65 7.00 -11.70
N THR A 83 -9.61 8.12 -12.43
CA THR A 83 -9.51 9.47 -11.85
C THR A 83 -10.72 9.81 -10.97
N GLU A 84 -11.93 9.45 -11.40
CA GLU A 84 -13.15 9.66 -10.61
C GLU A 84 -13.10 8.83 -9.33
N ARG A 85 -12.67 7.56 -9.42
CA ARG A 85 -12.49 6.68 -8.25
C ARG A 85 -11.45 7.20 -7.27
N ALA A 86 -10.33 7.71 -7.78
CA ALA A 86 -9.28 8.32 -6.97
C ALA A 86 -9.82 9.56 -6.23
N LEU A 87 -10.59 10.42 -6.92
CA LEU A 87 -11.23 11.61 -6.34
C LEU A 87 -12.22 11.25 -5.23
N ASP A 88 -13.02 10.20 -5.41
CA ASP A 88 -13.95 9.74 -4.38
C ASP A 88 -13.23 9.26 -3.12
N ILE A 89 -12.06 8.62 -3.26
CA ILE A 89 -11.24 8.26 -2.11
C ILE A 89 -10.59 9.48 -1.49
N ALA A 90 -10.02 10.40 -2.27
CA ALA A 90 -9.40 11.61 -1.72
C ALA A 90 -10.40 12.47 -0.94
N LYS A 91 -11.65 12.60 -1.43
CA LYS A 91 -12.73 13.28 -0.68
C LYS A 91 -12.97 12.69 0.70
N LYS A 92 -12.93 11.36 0.85
CA LYS A 92 -13.07 10.71 2.16
C LYS A 92 -11.94 11.06 3.12
N PHE A 93 -10.72 11.26 2.61
CA PHE A 93 -9.60 11.74 3.42
C PHE A 93 -9.80 13.22 3.79
N GLU A 94 -10.29 14.04 2.87
CA GLU A 94 -10.58 15.45 3.15
C GLU A 94 -11.68 15.64 4.20
N GLU A 95 -12.71 14.78 4.20
CA GLU A 95 -13.78 14.75 5.21
C GLU A 95 -13.25 14.56 6.65
N ILE A 96 -12.10 13.88 6.79
CA ILE A 96 -11.42 13.71 8.08
C ILE A 96 -10.25 14.69 8.28
N GLY A 97 -10.15 15.72 7.43
CA GLY A 97 -9.17 16.79 7.52
C GLY A 97 -7.79 16.47 6.93
N VAL A 98 -7.68 15.41 6.12
CA VAL A 98 -6.43 15.00 5.47
C VAL A 98 -6.49 15.31 3.98
N PHE A 99 -5.64 16.22 3.51
CA PHE A 99 -5.54 16.52 2.09
C PHE A 99 -4.68 15.47 1.37
N VAL A 100 -5.19 14.93 0.26
CA VAL A 100 -4.46 14.02 -0.62
C VAL A 100 -4.31 14.68 -1.98
N ALA A 101 -3.09 14.99 -2.36
CA ALA A 101 -2.81 15.39 -3.74
C ALA A 101 -2.93 14.15 -4.62
N ILE A 102 -3.95 14.10 -5.50
CA ILE A 102 -4.01 13.12 -6.59
C ILE A 102 -3.19 13.71 -7.73
N PRO A 103 -1.98 13.23 -7.99
CA PRO A 103 -1.14 13.70 -9.07
C PRO A 103 -1.66 13.18 -10.41
N ASP A 104 -1.66 14.05 -11.40
CA ASP A 104 -2.10 13.76 -12.78
C ASP A 104 -1.23 12.70 -13.52
N SER A 105 -0.14 12.19 -12.91
CA SER A 105 0.83 11.28 -13.54
C SER A 105 1.23 10.05 -12.70
N GLU A 106 0.40 9.63 -11.74
CA GLU A 106 0.72 8.52 -10.81
C GLU A 106 0.84 7.14 -11.42
N ASP A 107 0.42 6.94 -12.67
CA ASP A 107 0.47 5.62 -13.31
C ASP A 107 1.89 5.05 -13.28
N GLY A 108 2.89 5.87 -13.63
CA GLY A 108 4.29 5.44 -13.62
C GLY A 108 4.85 5.17 -12.23
N PHE A 109 4.28 5.78 -11.18
CA PHE A 109 4.67 5.49 -9.79
C PHE A 109 4.07 4.16 -9.34
N ILE A 110 2.80 3.93 -9.64
CA ILE A 110 2.11 2.67 -9.31
C ILE A 110 2.66 1.49 -10.12
N GLU A 111 3.00 1.69 -11.40
CA GLU A 111 3.70 0.69 -12.20
C GLU A 111 5.05 0.29 -11.58
N LYS A 112 5.82 1.25 -11.06
CA LYS A 112 7.07 0.97 -10.35
C LYS A 112 6.82 0.22 -9.04
N PHE A 113 5.77 0.56 -8.29
CA PHE A 113 5.41 -0.18 -7.09
C PHE A 113 4.98 -1.62 -7.42
N ILE A 114 4.18 -1.81 -8.47
CA ILE A 114 3.81 -3.15 -8.96
C ILE A 114 5.06 -3.93 -9.34
N ALA A 115 6.02 -3.31 -10.03
CA ALA A 115 7.29 -3.95 -10.37
C ALA A 115 8.13 -4.30 -9.13
N PHE A 116 8.16 -3.42 -8.12
CA PHE A 116 8.82 -3.65 -6.84
C PHE A 116 8.23 -4.88 -6.10
N ALA A 117 6.90 -4.98 -6.02
CA ALA A 117 6.20 -6.04 -5.30
C ALA A 117 6.08 -7.35 -6.09
N ARG A 118 6.40 -7.38 -7.39
CA ARG A 118 6.61 -8.64 -8.15
C ARG A 118 7.75 -9.50 -7.59
N GLY A 119 8.66 -8.91 -6.79
CA GLY A 119 9.69 -9.63 -6.05
C GLY A 119 9.15 -10.52 -4.92
N GLY A 120 7.83 -10.50 -4.66
CA GLY A 120 7.15 -11.29 -3.64
C GLY A 120 6.90 -10.47 -2.37
N ALA A 121 7.02 -11.13 -1.22
CA ALA A 121 6.87 -10.48 0.08
C ALA A 121 7.83 -9.28 0.26
N PHE A 122 7.39 -8.29 1.04
CA PHE A 122 8.17 -7.11 1.39
C PHE A 122 7.89 -6.67 2.83
N GLU A 123 8.80 -5.88 3.39
CA GLU A 123 8.74 -5.35 4.75
C GLU A 123 8.41 -3.86 4.74
N ILE A 124 7.84 -3.36 5.83
CA ILE A 124 7.50 -1.95 6.07
C ILE A 124 8.40 -1.41 7.19
N TRP A 125 9.22 -0.39 6.89
CA TRP A 125 10.26 0.22 7.71
C TRP A 125 10.08 1.72 7.86
#